data_AF-A0A972QY39-F1
#
_entry.id   AF-A0A972QY39-F1
#
_cell.length_a   1.000
_cell.length_b   1.000
_cell.length_c   1.000
_cell.angle_alpha   90.00
_cell.angle_beta   90.00
_cell.angle_gamma   90.00
#
_symmetry.space_group_name_H-M   'P 1'
#
loop_
_entity.id
_entity.type
_entity.pdbx_description
1 polymer ?
#
loop_
_entity_poly.entity_id
_entity_poly.type
_entity_poly.pdbx_seq_one_letter_code
_entity_poly.pdbx_strand_id
1 'polypeptide(L)'
;MEERKDIIQSLSDNFAILKGLLEGKSDGVSVFEYLGPYFDKANATQQSGDKLAWINFGVMPELFWAMDMTPIVVDSLTGAISGLGEAMKYIDIAEQHIPDYLCSNNKILLGAALAGDLRLPSIMVHPSHPCDSNMATYPHMAEHFGYPYYLIDMPYFRNERSIEYTARELGNLIPVLEDLTGRKLDFDKLRQVMEYSNQAQEYVLKLNHIRQQVPSPYPSLDMITEYGLLMNMAGTPELVEYLSKKYEWAKGKVDKGEGHLPEEKYRLVWIYGAVTFDMGIFNWLEREYGAVSVSHMNNNWTMNPVEDISTLDGILKGWAQKIENLPMTKECGGPWENYLNAAMALCKDYKADGAIFAGHMACKSNWAIAKMVKDRIQDEAGVPVLNIQLDLFDPRITSAETIKGMLNNFMTTIMENKKGRGSPC
;
A
#
# COMPACT_ATOMS: atom_id res chain seq x y z
N MET A 1 -1.35 -25.56 -25.62
CA MET A 1 -0.46 -25.04 -24.58
C MET A 1 -0.33 -23.56 -24.86
N GLU A 2 -1.04 -22.72 -24.11
CA GLU A 2 -0.72 -21.29 -24.10
C GLU A 2 0.73 -21.13 -23.64
N GLU A 3 1.43 -20.18 -24.23
CA GLU A 3 2.80 -19.83 -23.89
C GLU A 3 2.83 -19.34 -22.44
N ARG A 4 3.68 -19.95 -21.60
CA ARG A 4 3.80 -19.60 -20.18
C ARG A 4 4.20 -18.14 -20.05
N LYS A 5 3.42 -17.33 -19.32
CA LYS A 5 3.66 -15.90 -19.19
C LYS A 5 4.37 -15.64 -17.86
N ASP A 6 5.60 -15.11 -17.90
CA ASP A 6 6.22 -14.58 -16.69
C ASP A 6 5.58 -13.23 -16.35
N ILE A 7 4.81 -13.18 -15.27
CA ILE A 7 4.05 -11.97 -14.91
C ILE A 7 4.95 -10.83 -14.43
N ILE A 8 6.12 -11.12 -13.85
CA ILE A 8 7.06 -10.10 -13.41
C ILE A 8 7.78 -9.49 -14.61
N GLN A 9 8.16 -10.31 -15.60
CA GLN A 9 8.63 -9.82 -16.90
C GLN A 9 7.55 -8.93 -17.55
N SER A 10 6.30 -9.39 -17.57
CA SER A 10 5.20 -8.60 -18.14
C SER A 10 4.99 -7.27 -17.41
N LEU A 11 5.19 -7.22 -16.10
CA LEU A 11 5.13 -5.98 -15.33
C LEU A 11 6.28 -5.04 -15.68
N SER A 12 7.52 -5.56 -15.72
CA SER A 12 8.71 -4.83 -16.16
C SER A 12 8.50 -4.19 -17.54
N ASP A 13 8.04 -4.97 -18.53
CA ASP A 13 7.78 -4.48 -19.90
C ASP A 13 6.70 -3.37 -19.92
N ASN A 14 5.59 -3.56 -19.20
CA ASN A 14 4.53 -2.56 -19.14
C ASN A 14 4.96 -1.27 -18.44
N PHE A 15 5.75 -1.36 -17.37
CA PHE A 15 6.28 -0.17 -16.71
C PHE A 15 7.30 0.57 -17.58
N ALA A 16 8.11 -0.14 -18.37
CA ALA A 16 9.00 0.48 -19.35
C ALA A 16 8.21 1.24 -20.43
N ILE A 17 7.11 0.67 -20.93
CA ILE A 17 6.21 1.35 -21.88
C ILE A 17 5.57 2.59 -21.23
N LEU A 18 5.04 2.46 -20.02
CA LEU A 18 4.42 3.58 -19.28
C LEU A 18 5.43 4.70 -19.04
N LYS A 19 6.66 4.36 -18.66
CA LYS A 19 7.75 5.32 -18.51
C LYS A 19 7.97 6.08 -19.82
N GLY A 20 8.16 5.38 -20.94
CA GLY A 20 8.36 6.02 -22.25
C GLY A 20 7.18 6.89 -22.71
N LEU A 21 5.95 6.55 -22.33
CA LEU A 21 4.76 7.36 -22.64
C LEU A 21 4.68 8.65 -21.81
N LEU A 22 5.20 8.62 -20.58
CA LEU A 22 5.15 9.70 -19.59
C LEU A 22 6.42 10.58 -19.58
N GLU A 23 7.52 10.11 -20.17
CA GLU A 23 8.76 10.88 -20.34
C GLU A 23 8.47 12.23 -21.01
N GLY A 24 8.80 13.32 -20.31
CA GLY A 24 8.57 14.70 -20.77
C GLY A 24 7.12 15.19 -20.74
N LYS A 25 6.16 14.39 -20.24
CA LYS A 25 4.74 14.77 -20.14
C LYS A 25 4.21 14.87 -18.70
N SER A 26 4.94 14.35 -17.72
CA SER A 26 4.59 14.50 -16.31
C SER A 26 5.13 15.82 -15.77
N ASP A 27 4.29 16.57 -15.05
CA ASP A 27 4.75 17.67 -14.21
C ASP A 27 5.22 17.07 -12.89
N GLY A 28 6.53 16.94 -12.71
CA GLY A 28 7.16 16.40 -11.50
C GLY A 28 7.80 15.03 -11.67
N VAL A 29 7.96 14.31 -10.55
CA VAL A 29 8.61 12.99 -10.51
C VAL A 29 7.56 11.89 -10.57
N SER A 30 7.70 11.01 -11.57
CA SER A 30 6.78 9.91 -11.83
C SER A 30 7.16 8.67 -11.02
N VAL A 31 6.17 8.03 -10.39
CA VAL A 31 6.32 6.75 -9.66
C VAL A 31 6.95 5.68 -10.55
N PHE A 32 6.56 5.65 -11.83
CA PHE A 32 6.97 4.60 -12.78
C PHE A 32 8.46 4.67 -13.17
N GLU A 33 9.11 5.83 -12.98
CA GLU A 33 10.56 5.97 -13.21
C GLU A 33 11.38 5.13 -12.22
N TYR A 34 10.81 4.80 -11.06
CA TYR A 34 11.44 4.02 -9.99
C TYR A 34 10.85 2.61 -9.89
N LEU A 35 9.53 2.46 -10.09
CA LEU A 35 8.87 1.16 -10.02
C LEU A 35 9.29 0.23 -11.17
N GLY A 36 9.50 0.76 -12.38
CA GLY A 36 10.00 0.00 -13.53
C GLY A 36 11.36 -0.65 -13.25
N PRO A 37 12.41 0.12 -12.92
CA PRO A 37 13.71 -0.44 -12.56
C PRO A 37 13.68 -1.43 -11.39
N TYR A 38 12.78 -1.23 -10.43
CA TYR A 38 12.55 -2.21 -9.36
C TYR A 38 12.05 -3.55 -9.91
N PHE A 39 11.04 -3.55 -10.80
CA PHE A 39 10.56 -4.79 -11.43
C PHE A 39 11.59 -5.38 -12.41
N ASP A 40 12.44 -4.57 -13.04
CA ASP A 40 13.58 -5.06 -13.83
C ASP A 40 14.56 -5.84 -12.93
N LYS A 41 14.87 -5.31 -11.74
CA LYS A 41 15.70 -6.01 -10.74
C LYS A 41 15.04 -7.30 -10.25
N ALA A 42 13.74 -7.28 -9.99
CA ALA A 42 12.99 -8.47 -9.58
C ALA A 42 13.01 -9.55 -10.66
N ASN A 43 12.80 -9.18 -11.92
CA ASN A 43 12.90 -10.07 -13.07
C ASN A 43 14.33 -10.61 -13.28
N ALA A 44 15.35 -9.76 -13.19
CA ALA A 44 16.75 -10.20 -13.25
C ALA A 44 17.09 -11.20 -12.14
N THR A 45 16.59 -10.96 -10.92
CA THR A 45 16.71 -11.89 -9.78
C THR A 45 16.07 -13.24 -10.10
N GLN A 46 14.89 -13.23 -10.76
CA GLN A 46 14.23 -14.46 -11.19
C GLN A 46 15.11 -15.26 -12.16
N GLN A 47 15.76 -14.60 -13.11
CA GLN A 47 16.59 -15.22 -14.14
C GLN A 47 17.96 -15.69 -13.64
N SER A 48 18.61 -14.94 -12.74
CA SER A 48 19.94 -15.28 -12.20
C SER A 48 19.92 -16.45 -11.21
N GLY A 49 18.75 -16.74 -10.63
CA GLY A 49 18.62 -17.71 -9.55
C GLY A 49 18.89 -17.13 -8.15
N ASP A 50 19.16 -15.81 -8.05
CA ASP A 50 19.32 -15.13 -6.77
C ASP A 50 18.07 -15.25 -5.89
N LYS A 51 18.25 -14.99 -4.59
CA LYS A 51 17.24 -15.24 -3.57
C LYS A 51 16.13 -14.19 -3.63
N LEU A 52 14.91 -14.69 -3.81
CA LEU A 52 13.68 -13.89 -3.81
C LEU A 52 12.92 -14.14 -2.50
N ALA A 53 12.52 -13.08 -1.80
CA ALA A 53 11.63 -13.19 -0.65
C ALA A 53 10.24 -12.68 -1.02
N TRP A 54 9.20 -13.46 -0.78
CA TRP A 54 7.84 -12.94 -0.77
C TRP A 54 7.54 -12.43 0.64
N ILE A 55 7.04 -11.21 0.74
CA ILE A 55 6.65 -10.62 2.02
C ILE A 55 5.25 -10.02 1.92
N ASN A 56 4.49 -10.07 3.00
CA ASN A 56 3.21 -9.36 3.09
C ASN A 56 3.41 -7.89 3.44
N PHE A 57 2.47 -7.02 3.08
CA PHE A 57 2.48 -5.57 3.41
C PHE A 57 2.71 -5.25 4.89
N GLY A 58 2.35 -6.15 5.83
CA GLY A 58 2.59 -5.96 7.25
C GLY A 58 4.04 -6.21 7.68
N VAL A 59 4.91 -6.61 6.74
CA VAL A 59 6.35 -6.78 6.91
C VAL A 59 7.05 -5.78 6.00
N MET A 60 8.09 -5.14 6.51
CA MET A 60 8.88 -4.20 5.72
C MET A 60 10.11 -4.89 5.09
N PRO A 61 10.63 -4.38 3.96
CA PRO A 61 11.67 -5.06 3.18
C PRO A 61 13.11 -4.90 3.69
N GLU A 62 13.38 -4.07 4.71
CA GLU A 62 14.75 -3.66 5.08
C GLU A 62 15.66 -4.85 5.40
N LEU A 63 15.20 -5.80 6.22
CA LEU A 63 16.01 -6.97 6.59
C LEU A 63 16.38 -7.82 5.36
N PHE A 64 15.50 -7.92 4.36
CA PHE A 64 15.74 -8.70 3.15
C PHE A 64 16.78 -8.04 2.25
N TRP A 65 16.73 -6.71 2.13
CA TRP A 65 17.78 -5.95 1.45
C TRP A 65 19.15 -6.11 2.12
N ALA A 66 19.18 -6.09 3.46
CA ALA A 66 20.41 -6.36 4.22
C ALA A 66 20.97 -7.76 3.95
N MET A 67 20.09 -8.76 3.76
CA MET A 67 20.44 -10.15 3.48
C MET A 67 20.72 -10.48 2.00
N ASP A 68 20.85 -9.48 1.12
CA ASP A 68 21.02 -9.68 -0.35
C ASP A 68 19.87 -10.48 -0.99
N MET A 69 18.68 -10.35 -0.44
CA MET A 69 17.47 -10.91 -1.03
C MET A 69 16.70 -9.80 -1.71
N THR A 70 16.07 -10.08 -2.86
CA THR A 70 15.11 -9.16 -3.46
C THR A 70 13.74 -9.45 -2.83
N PRO A 71 13.21 -8.57 -1.95
CA PRO A 71 11.87 -8.70 -1.44
C PRO A 71 10.86 -8.30 -2.52
N ILE A 72 9.75 -9.02 -2.57
CA ILE A 72 8.54 -8.64 -3.30
C ILE A 72 7.42 -8.59 -2.27
N VAL A 73 6.83 -7.42 -2.11
CA VAL A 73 5.59 -7.29 -1.34
C VAL A 73 4.45 -7.85 -2.19
N VAL A 74 3.94 -9.02 -1.81
CA VAL A 74 2.99 -9.78 -2.64
C VAL A 74 1.72 -9.00 -2.92
N ASP A 75 1.28 -8.16 -1.99
CA ASP A 75 0.11 -7.30 -2.11
C ASP A 75 0.29 -6.16 -3.13
N SER A 76 1.53 -5.66 -3.26
CA SER A 76 1.86 -4.70 -4.30
C SER A 76 1.96 -5.38 -5.67
N LEU A 77 2.46 -6.60 -5.73
CA LEU A 77 2.55 -7.39 -6.95
C LEU A 77 1.16 -7.71 -7.51
N THR A 78 0.28 -8.26 -6.68
CA THR A 78 -1.11 -8.57 -7.05
C THR A 78 -1.91 -7.32 -7.41
N GLY A 79 -1.67 -6.20 -6.72
CA GLY A 79 -2.21 -4.90 -7.10
C GLY A 79 -1.79 -4.48 -8.50
N ALA A 80 -0.50 -4.63 -8.84
CA ALA A 80 -0.01 -4.34 -10.17
C ALA A 80 -0.60 -5.30 -11.24
N ILE A 81 -0.74 -6.59 -10.93
CA ILE A 81 -1.41 -7.59 -11.79
C ILE A 81 -2.86 -7.17 -12.07
N SER A 82 -3.59 -6.71 -11.05
CA SER A 82 -4.95 -6.21 -11.20
C SER A 82 -5.02 -4.94 -12.05
N GLY A 83 -4.10 -3.99 -11.84
CA GLY A 83 -4.01 -2.77 -12.64
C GLY A 83 -3.70 -3.03 -14.13
N LEU A 84 -3.07 -4.16 -14.45
CA LEU A 84 -2.87 -4.62 -15.83
C LEU A 84 -4.07 -5.36 -16.43
N GLY A 85 -5.16 -5.54 -15.67
CA GLY A 85 -6.35 -6.28 -16.12
C GLY A 85 -6.19 -7.80 -16.11
N GLU A 86 -5.14 -8.33 -15.46
CA GLU A 86 -4.79 -9.74 -15.46
C GLU A 86 -5.29 -10.50 -14.22
N ALA A 87 -5.99 -9.84 -13.29
CA ALA A 87 -6.43 -10.45 -12.04
C ALA A 87 -7.45 -11.59 -12.24
N MET A 88 -8.45 -11.40 -13.10
CA MET A 88 -9.61 -12.31 -13.21
C MET A 88 -9.20 -13.75 -13.54
N LYS A 89 -8.27 -13.95 -14.49
CA LYS A 89 -7.81 -15.30 -14.85
C LYS A 89 -7.19 -16.04 -13.65
N TYR A 90 -6.44 -15.33 -12.79
CA TYR A 90 -5.80 -15.92 -11.63
C TYR A 90 -6.81 -16.17 -10.51
N ILE A 91 -7.79 -15.29 -10.34
CA ILE A 91 -8.92 -15.51 -9.43
C ILE A 91 -9.66 -16.80 -9.83
N ASP A 92 -9.99 -16.97 -11.12
CA ASP A 92 -10.71 -18.14 -11.61
C ASP A 92 -9.93 -19.45 -11.45
N ILE A 93 -8.60 -19.41 -11.58
CA ILE A 93 -7.73 -20.56 -11.29
C ILE A 93 -7.75 -20.89 -9.80
N ALA A 94 -7.59 -19.88 -8.93
CA ALA A 94 -7.56 -20.10 -7.49
C ALA A 94 -8.89 -20.64 -6.95
N GLU A 95 -10.03 -20.16 -7.44
CA GLU A 95 -11.37 -20.59 -6.98
C GLU A 95 -11.71 -22.05 -7.30
N GLN A 96 -10.94 -22.71 -8.15
CA GLN A 96 -11.03 -24.17 -8.35
C GLN A 96 -10.47 -24.97 -7.16
N HIS A 97 -9.68 -24.32 -6.30
CA HIS A 97 -8.96 -24.94 -5.20
C HIS A 97 -9.31 -24.35 -3.83
N ILE A 98 -9.77 -23.10 -3.76
CA ILE A 98 -10.11 -22.41 -2.51
C ILE A 98 -11.47 -21.69 -2.61
N PRO A 99 -12.13 -21.39 -1.48
CA PRO A 99 -13.44 -20.73 -1.50
C PRO A 99 -13.43 -19.33 -2.13
N ASP A 100 -14.52 -19.00 -2.83
CA ASP A 100 -14.75 -17.73 -3.53
C ASP A 100 -14.76 -16.49 -2.61
N TYR A 101 -15.12 -16.66 -1.33
CA TYR A 101 -15.19 -15.60 -0.34
C TYR A 101 -13.84 -15.20 0.28
N LEU A 102 -12.73 -15.85 -0.10
CA LEU A 102 -11.39 -15.41 0.29
C LEU A 102 -10.99 -14.15 -0.47
N CYS A 103 -10.07 -13.38 0.12
CA CYS A 103 -9.60 -12.11 -0.44
C CYS A 103 -9.05 -12.31 -1.85
N SER A 104 -9.53 -11.52 -2.82
CA SER A 104 -9.09 -11.61 -4.22
C SER A 104 -7.59 -11.36 -4.35
N ASN A 105 -7.00 -10.55 -3.49
CA ASN A 105 -5.56 -10.37 -3.39
C ASN A 105 -4.81 -11.70 -3.16
N ASN A 106 -5.26 -12.52 -2.22
CA ASN A 106 -4.70 -13.86 -1.96
C ASN A 106 -4.99 -14.81 -3.13
N LYS A 107 -6.19 -14.74 -3.72
CA LYS A 107 -6.57 -15.54 -4.90
C LYS A 107 -5.69 -15.24 -6.11
N ILE A 108 -5.36 -13.97 -6.39
CA ILE A 108 -4.47 -13.58 -7.50
C ILE A 108 -3.09 -14.20 -7.31
N LEU A 109 -2.50 -14.10 -6.11
CA LEU A 109 -1.18 -14.68 -5.84
C LEU A 109 -1.19 -16.21 -6.01
N LEU A 110 -2.17 -16.89 -5.42
CA LEU A 110 -2.32 -18.35 -5.53
C LEU A 110 -2.53 -18.77 -6.98
N GLY A 111 -3.44 -18.12 -7.70
CA GLY A 111 -3.75 -18.43 -9.09
C GLY A 111 -2.56 -18.24 -10.01
N ALA A 112 -1.78 -17.17 -9.81
CA ALA A 112 -0.56 -16.94 -10.57
C ALA A 112 0.54 -17.96 -10.27
N ALA A 113 0.65 -18.42 -9.01
CA ALA A 113 1.54 -19.52 -8.65
C ALA A 113 1.10 -20.87 -9.25
N LEU A 114 -0.21 -21.19 -9.21
CA LEU A 114 -0.79 -22.41 -9.79
C LEU A 114 -0.68 -22.45 -11.31
N ALA A 115 -0.85 -21.31 -11.98
CA ALA A 115 -0.61 -21.17 -13.41
C ALA A 115 0.86 -21.39 -13.79
N GLY A 116 1.77 -21.28 -12.83
CA GLY A 116 3.21 -21.27 -13.05
C GLY A 116 3.73 -19.95 -13.61
N ASP A 117 2.94 -18.88 -13.58
CA ASP A 117 3.30 -17.56 -14.13
C ASP A 117 4.18 -16.73 -13.17
N LEU A 118 4.39 -17.24 -11.95
CA LEU A 118 5.28 -16.68 -10.94
C LEU A 118 6.40 -17.65 -10.57
N ARG A 119 7.63 -17.13 -10.46
CA ARG A 119 8.71 -17.85 -9.76
C ARG A 119 8.38 -17.93 -8.27
N LEU A 120 8.37 -19.14 -7.72
CA LEU A 120 8.20 -19.38 -6.29
C LEU A 120 9.35 -18.75 -5.48
N PRO A 121 9.08 -18.24 -4.28
CA PRO A 121 10.09 -17.54 -3.49
C PRO A 121 11.07 -18.53 -2.85
N SER A 122 12.21 -18.00 -2.40
CA SER A 122 13.09 -18.71 -1.47
C SER A 122 12.49 -18.77 -0.06
N ILE A 123 11.66 -17.79 0.31
CA ILE A 123 10.90 -17.78 1.57
C ILE A 123 9.66 -16.88 1.43
N MET A 124 8.56 -17.24 2.10
CA MET A 124 7.44 -16.34 2.37
C MET A 124 7.45 -15.90 3.82
N VAL A 125 7.37 -14.59 4.06
CA VAL A 125 7.28 -14.02 5.42
C VAL A 125 6.04 -13.15 5.54
N HIS A 126 5.20 -13.41 6.55
CA HIS A 126 4.07 -12.55 6.85
C HIS A 126 3.76 -12.46 8.34
N PRO A 127 3.01 -11.45 8.79
CA PRO A 127 2.61 -11.33 10.18
C PRO A 127 1.29 -12.05 10.47
N SER A 128 1.02 -12.35 11.74
CA SER A 128 -0.23 -13.00 12.18
C SER A 128 -1.47 -12.10 12.13
N HIS A 129 -1.30 -10.80 11.86
CA HIS A 129 -2.38 -9.83 11.68
C HIS A 129 -1.97 -8.83 10.57
N PRO A 130 -2.91 -8.13 9.90
CA PRO A 130 -4.27 -7.83 10.38
C PRO A 130 -5.39 -8.79 9.96
N CYS A 131 -5.14 -9.81 9.11
CA CYS A 131 -6.25 -10.60 8.55
C CYS A 131 -6.06 -12.12 8.53
N ASP A 132 -7.16 -12.83 8.80
CA ASP A 132 -7.24 -14.29 8.77
C ASP A 132 -7.05 -14.86 7.36
N SER A 133 -7.35 -14.08 6.31
CA SER A 133 -7.18 -14.52 4.91
C SER A 133 -5.72 -14.86 4.60
N ASN A 134 -4.78 -14.08 5.13
CA ASN A 134 -3.35 -14.35 4.97
C ASN A 134 -2.92 -15.60 5.75
N MET A 135 -3.39 -15.73 7.00
CA MET A 135 -3.18 -16.91 7.83
C MET A 135 -3.75 -18.19 7.22
N ALA A 136 -4.87 -18.09 6.50
CA ALA A 136 -5.53 -19.20 5.84
C ALA A 136 -5.00 -19.49 4.43
N THR A 137 -4.15 -18.64 3.84
CA THR A 137 -3.66 -18.85 2.47
C THR A 137 -2.17 -19.13 2.42
N TYR A 138 -1.33 -18.29 3.01
CA TYR A 138 0.12 -18.36 2.80
C TYR A 138 0.80 -19.62 3.36
N PRO A 139 0.46 -20.13 4.57
CA PRO A 139 1.02 -21.39 5.05
C PRO A 139 0.67 -22.57 4.14
N HIS A 140 -0.57 -22.63 3.65
CA HIS A 140 -1.03 -23.69 2.76
C HIS A 140 -0.40 -23.59 1.37
N MET A 141 -0.18 -22.37 0.86
CA MET A 141 0.63 -22.18 -0.34
C MET A 141 2.05 -22.70 -0.15
N ALA A 142 2.70 -22.37 0.98
CA ALA A 142 4.05 -22.83 1.28
C ALA A 142 4.14 -24.36 1.36
N GLU A 143 3.17 -25.00 2.02
CA GLU A 143 3.05 -26.46 2.09
C GLU A 143 2.84 -27.08 0.70
N HIS A 144 1.91 -26.53 -0.09
CA HIS A 144 1.58 -27.04 -1.41
C HIS A 144 2.74 -26.95 -2.40
N PHE A 145 3.44 -25.81 -2.43
CA PHE A 145 4.54 -25.55 -3.37
C PHE A 145 5.92 -25.93 -2.82
N GLY A 146 6.03 -26.26 -1.54
CA GLY A 146 7.26 -26.74 -0.91
C GLY A 146 8.34 -25.67 -0.69
N TYR A 147 7.97 -24.41 -0.45
CA TYR A 147 8.93 -23.34 -0.14
C TYR A 147 8.95 -22.98 1.36
N PRO A 148 10.08 -22.51 1.91
CA PRO A 148 10.18 -22.04 3.29
C PRO A 148 9.18 -20.95 3.65
N TYR A 149 8.68 -21.00 4.88
CA TYR A 149 7.67 -20.07 5.38
C TYR A 149 8.00 -19.63 6.81
N TYR A 150 7.79 -18.34 7.10
CA TYR A 150 7.96 -17.78 8.43
C TYR A 150 6.78 -16.86 8.79
N LEU A 151 6.17 -17.13 9.94
CA LEU A 151 5.14 -16.28 10.53
C LEU A 151 5.78 -15.39 11.58
N ILE A 152 5.62 -14.07 11.46
CA ILE A 152 5.92 -13.14 12.53
C ILE A 152 4.66 -13.07 13.42
N ASP A 153 4.70 -13.69 14.59
CA ASP A 153 3.57 -13.55 15.51
C ASP A 153 3.55 -12.15 16.13
N MET A 154 2.43 -11.47 16.03
CA MET A 154 2.28 -10.08 16.44
C MET A 154 1.03 -9.89 17.31
N PRO A 155 1.16 -9.26 18.49
CA PRO A 155 0.01 -8.99 19.35
C PRO A 155 -0.96 -7.95 18.76
N TYR A 156 -2.23 -8.01 19.18
CA TYR A 156 -3.24 -6.98 18.86
C TYR A 156 -3.11 -5.68 19.67
N PHE A 157 -2.42 -5.72 20.81
CA PHE A 157 -2.21 -4.53 21.64
C PHE A 157 -0.98 -3.75 21.17
N ARG A 158 -0.94 -2.46 21.51
CA ARG A 158 0.13 -1.53 21.13
C ARG A 158 0.72 -0.93 22.40
N ASN A 159 1.71 -1.60 22.97
CA ASN A 159 2.41 -1.16 24.17
C ASN A 159 3.85 -1.69 24.17
N GLU A 160 4.65 -1.31 25.16
CA GLU A 160 6.04 -1.74 25.27
C GLU A 160 6.20 -3.28 25.22
N ARG A 161 5.26 -4.03 25.83
CA ARG A 161 5.28 -5.50 25.77
C ARG A 161 5.04 -6.04 24.37
N SER A 162 4.17 -5.41 23.56
CA SER A 162 3.98 -5.84 22.17
C SER A 162 5.23 -5.61 21.35
N ILE A 163 5.84 -4.43 21.49
CA ILE A 163 7.08 -4.05 20.80
C ILE A 163 8.21 -5.04 21.13
N GLU A 164 8.44 -5.34 22.41
CA GLU A 164 9.48 -6.31 22.84
C GLU A 164 9.20 -7.73 22.32
N TYR A 165 7.94 -8.15 22.27
CA TYR A 165 7.57 -9.45 21.73
C TYR A 165 7.84 -9.53 20.23
N THR A 166 7.33 -8.55 19.49
CA THR A 166 7.50 -8.43 18.03
C THR A 166 8.98 -8.31 17.65
N ALA A 167 9.78 -7.54 18.41
CA ALA A 167 11.22 -7.41 18.19
C ALA A 167 11.95 -8.76 18.31
N ARG A 168 11.55 -9.60 19.27
CA ARG A 168 12.09 -10.96 19.40
C ARG A 168 11.71 -11.84 18.22
N GLU A 169 10.48 -11.77 17.71
CA GLU A 169 10.07 -12.51 16.51
C GLU A 169 10.87 -12.08 15.27
N LEU A 170 11.11 -10.77 15.11
CA LEU A 170 12.00 -10.26 14.07
C LEU A 170 13.44 -10.73 14.25
N GLY A 171 13.94 -10.79 15.49
CA GLY A 171 15.25 -11.35 15.81
C GLY A 171 15.35 -12.86 15.50
N ASN A 172 14.27 -13.61 15.72
CA ASN A 172 14.18 -15.05 15.41
C ASN A 172 14.14 -15.34 13.91
N LEU A 173 13.72 -14.38 13.08
CA LEU A 173 13.77 -14.49 11.62
C LEU A 173 15.22 -14.42 11.09
N ILE A 174 16.11 -13.66 11.74
CA ILE A 174 17.51 -13.51 11.30
C ILE A 174 18.20 -14.87 11.08
N PRO A 175 18.29 -15.78 12.07
CA PRO A 175 18.98 -17.07 11.86
C PRO A 175 18.33 -17.92 10.75
N VAL A 176 17.01 -17.81 10.54
CA VAL A 176 16.32 -18.49 9.43
C VAL A 176 16.81 -17.97 8.08
N LEU A 177 16.96 -16.65 7.95
CA LEU A 177 17.51 -16.04 6.74
C LEU A 177 19.00 -16.36 6.57
N GLU A 178 19.77 -16.42 7.65
CA GLU A 178 21.19 -16.78 7.60
C GLU A 178 21.39 -18.22 7.10
N ASP A 179 20.60 -19.17 7.60
CA ASP A 179 20.65 -20.56 7.16
C ASP A 179 20.21 -20.71 5.69
N LEU A 180 19.19 -19.95 5.27
CA LEU A 180 18.67 -19.98 3.90
C LEU A 180 19.63 -19.38 2.87
N THR A 181 20.33 -18.31 3.26
CA THR A 181 21.27 -17.59 2.39
C THR A 181 22.69 -18.14 2.47
N GLY A 182 23.02 -18.87 3.53
CA GLY A 182 24.39 -19.30 3.85
C GLY A 182 25.30 -18.14 4.26
N ARG A 183 24.74 -16.98 4.64
CA ARG A 183 25.48 -15.76 5.00
C ARG A 183 25.02 -15.26 6.35
N LYS A 184 25.96 -14.70 7.13
CA LYS A 184 25.62 -14.00 8.37
C LYS A 184 25.12 -12.60 8.07
N LEU A 185 24.23 -12.10 8.91
CA LEU A 185 23.76 -10.72 8.82
C LEU A 185 24.94 -9.77 9.02
N ASP A 186 25.20 -8.93 8.02
CA ASP A 186 26.12 -7.81 8.13
C ASP A 186 25.41 -6.65 8.83
N PHE A 187 25.83 -6.37 10.07
CA PHE A 187 25.23 -5.32 10.88
C PHE A 187 25.46 -3.92 10.30
N ASP A 188 26.62 -3.64 9.70
CA ASP A 188 26.88 -2.33 9.09
C ASP A 188 26.00 -2.11 7.86
N LYS A 189 25.78 -3.17 7.08
CA LYS A 189 24.84 -3.13 5.97
C LYS A 189 23.40 -2.95 6.43
N LEU A 190 22.96 -3.67 7.47
CA LEU A 190 21.63 -3.46 8.06
C LEU A 190 21.46 -2.01 8.54
N ARG A 191 22.46 -1.47 9.24
CA ARG A 191 22.45 -0.08 9.69
C ARG A 191 22.31 0.89 8.50
N GLN A 192 23.06 0.68 7.42
CA GLN A 192 22.94 1.50 6.20
C GLN A 192 21.54 1.43 5.58
N VAL A 193 20.96 0.22 5.48
CA VAL A 193 19.59 0.05 4.98
C VAL A 193 18.59 0.79 5.89
N MET A 194 18.76 0.71 7.21
CA MET A 194 17.92 1.44 8.16
C MET A 194 18.10 2.97 8.06
N GLU A 195 19.30 3.47 7.76
CA GLU A 195 19.54 4.89 7.48
C GLU A 195 18.73 5.37 6.26
N TYR A 196 18.72 4.60 5.17
CA TYR A 196 17.89 4.92 4.00
C TYR A 196 16.40 4.83 4.33
N SER A 197 15.98 3.82 5.07
CA SER A 197 14.59 3.65 5.49
C SER A 197 14.09 4.81 6.35
N ASN A 198 14.92 5.28 7.29
CA ASN A 198 14.64 6.43 8.13
C ASN A 198 14.54 7.73 7.31
N GLN A 199 15.50 7.98 6.42
CA GLN A 199 15.45 9.15 5.53
C GLN A 199 14.20 9.16 4.65
N ALA A 200 13.85 8.01 4.07
CA ALA A 200 12.63 7.86 3.29
C ALA A 200 11.39 8.17 4.16
N GLN A 201 11.31 7.60 5.36
CA GLN A 201 10.20 7.82 6.28
C GLN A 201 10.04 9.30 6.69
N GLU A 202 11.15 10.03 6.89
CA GLU A 202 11.12 11.47 7.15
C GLU A 202 10.47 12.25 6.00
N TYR A 203 10.80 11.91 4.74
CA TYR A 203 10.15 12.54 3.59
C TYR A 203 8.68 12.16 3.48
N VAL A 204 8.31 10.91 3.76
CA VAL A 204 6.90 10.49 3.80
C VAL A 204 6.11 11.34 4.80
N LEU A 205 6.63 11.56 6.01
CA LEU A 205 5.98 12.41 7.01
C LEU A 205 5.85 13.86 6.53
N LYS A 206 6.90 14.41 5.90
CA LYS A 206 6.86 15.75 5.30
C LYS A 206 5.83 15.85 4.17
N LEU A 207 5.74 14.83 3.31
CA LEU A 207 4.79 14.75 2.21
C LEU A 207 3.34 14.62 2.70
N ASN A 208 3.11 13.83 3.76
CA ASN A 208 1.80 13.76 4.43
C ASN A 208 1.33 15.14 4.88
N HIS A 209 2.22 15.96 5.43
CA HIS A 209 1.89 17.33 5.84
C HIS A 209 1.66 18.26 4.63
N ILE A 210 2.51 18.18 3.60
CA ILE A 210 2.34 18.98 2.37
C ILE A 210 0.98 18.73 1.70
N ARG A 211 0.49 17.49 1.70
CA ARG A 211 -0.84 17.13 1.14
C ARG A 211 -2.01 17.78 1.87
N GLN A 212 -1.80 18.32 3.07
CA GLN A 212 -2.83 19.05 3.83
C GLN A 212 -2.99 20.51 3.39
N GLN A 213 -2.08 21.04 2.56
CA GLN A 213 -2.18 22.39 2.01
C GLN A 213 -3.39 22.52 1.08
N VAL A 214 -3.92 23.75 0.97
CA VAL A 214 -5.06 24.08 0.11
C VAL A 214 -4.66 25.25 -0.80
N PRO A 215 -4.63 25.06 -2.13
CA PRO A 215 -4.86 23.79 -2.84
C PRO A 215 -3.75 22.74 -2.55
N SER A 216 -4.08 21.46 -2.70
CA SER A 216 -3.11 20.36 -2.58
C SER A 216 -2.15 20.40 -3.77
N PRO A 217 -0.82 20.33 -3.56
CA PRO A 217 0.15 20.29 -4.65
C PRO A 217 0.29 18.91 -5.30
N TYR A 218 -0.44 17.90 -4.80
CA TYR A 218 -0.24 16.49 -5.12
C TYR A 218 -1.32 15.91 -6.04
N PRO A 219 -0.95 15.16 -7.09
CA PRO A 219 -1.89 14.38 -7.88
C PRO A 219 -2.49 13.21 -7.10
N SER A 220 -3.78 12.94 -7.28
CA SER A 220 -4.49 11.84 -6.63
C SER A 220 -3.91 10.47 -6.99
N LEU A 221 -3.55 10.27 -8.27
CA LEU A 221 -3.02 9.01 -8.77
C LEU A 221 -1.63 8.70 -8.21
N ASP A 222 -0.73 9.69 -8.20
CA ASP A 222 0.61 9.55 -7.64
C ASP A 222 0.54 9.14 -6.18
N MET A 223 -0.27 9.86 -5.40
CA MET A 223 -0.49 9.57 -3.99
C MET A 223 -0.93 8.12 -3.73
N ILE A 224 -1.67 7.48 -4.61
CA ILE A 224 -2.13 6.10 -4.39
C ILE A 224 -1.12 5.08 -4.92
N THR A 225 -0.46 5.38 -6.03
CA THR A 225 0.51 4.49 -6.66
C THR A 225 1.85 4.44 -5.92
N GLU A 226 2.20 5.50 -5.18
CA GLU A 226 3.38 5.55 -4.28
C GLU A 226 3.39 4.43 -3.24
N TYR A 227 2.22 3.87 -2.89
CA TYR A 227 2.12 2.70 -2.02
C TYR A 227 3.04 1.55 -2.47
N GLY A 228 3.12 1.30 -3.79
CA GLY A 228 3.99 0.27 -4.35
C GLY A 228 5.48 0.55 -4.12
N LEU A 229 5.92 1.81 -4.22
CA LEU A 229 7.31 2.17 -3.96
C LEU A 229 7.65 2.03 -2.47
N LEU A 230 6.80 2.58 -1.61
CA LEU A 230 7.03 2.58 -0.16
C LEU A 230 7.12 1.15 0.40
N MET A 231 6.24 0.27 -0.05
CA MET A 231 6.21 -1.12 0.40
C MET A 231 7.42 -1.92 -0.09
N ASN A 232 7.82 -1.78 -1.35
CA ASN A 232 8.89 -2.63 -1.91
C ASN A 232 10.30 -2.07 -1.68
N MET A 233 10.47 -0.76 -1.60
CA MET A 233 11.79 -0.10 -1.69
C MET A 233 12.23 0.58 -0.39
N ALA A 234 11.55 0.37 0.73
CA ALA A 234 12.03 0.88 2.01
C ALA A 234 13.43 0.33 2.32
N GLY A 235 14.35 1.23 2.67
CA GLY A 235 15.74 0.88 2.90
C GLY A 235 16.65 0.91 1.66
N THR A 236 16.15 1.40 0.52
CA THR A 236 17.00 1.64 -0.67
C THR A 236 17.25 3.14 -0.89
N PRO A 237 18.43 3.52 -1.42
CA PRO A 237 18.73 4.93 -1.73
C PRO A 237 17.83 5.51 -2.83
N GLU A 238 17.33 4.67 -3.74
CA GLU A 238 16.43 5.10 -4.82
C GLU A 238 15.10 5.61 -4.27
N LEU A 239 14.56 5.00 -3.20
CA LEU A 239 13.35 5.50 -2.56
C LEU A 239 13.59 6.87 -1.90
N VAL A 240 14.75 7.07 -1.26
CA VAL A 240 15.14 8.37 -0.68
C VAL A 240 15.23 9.43 -1.78
N GLU A 241 15.86 9.10 -2.91
CA GLU A 241 15.96 10.01 -4.05
C GLU A 241 14.57 10.39 -4.58
N TYR A 242 13.69 9.40 -4.82
CA TYR A 242 12.33 9.64 -5.29
C TYR A 242 11.58 10.59 -4.34
N LEU A 243 11.51 10.24 -3.05
CA LEU A 243 10.73 11.00 -2.06
C LEU A 243 11.30 12.40 -1.83
N SER A 244 12.62 12.57 -1.85
CA SER A 244 13.25 13.89 -1.71
C SER A 244 12.93 14.79 -2.90
N LYS A 245 13.07 14.31 -4.14
CA LYS A 245 12.70 15.09 -5.33
C LYS A 245 11.20 15.40 -5.35
N LYS A 246 10.36 14.43 -4.97
CA LYS A 246 8.90 14.60 -4.90
C LYS A 246 8.52 15.66 -3.87
N TYR A 247 9.19 15.67 -2.71
CA TYR A 247 9.03 16.69 -1.69
C TYR A 247 9.42 18.08 -2.19
N GLU A 248 10.60 18.23 -2.80
CA GLU A 248 11.05 19.52 -3.34
C GLU A 248 10.12 20.06 -4.44
N TRP A 249 9.66 19.19 -5.33
CA TRP A 249 8.68 19.56 -6.36
C TRP A 249 7.36 20.06 -5.74
N ALA A 250 6.80 19.31 -4.79
CA ALA A 250 5.54 19.68 -4.15
C ALA A 250 5.68 20.93 -3.27
N LYS A 251 6.80 21.07 -2.56
CA LYS A 251 7.14 22.28 -1.80
C LYS A 251 7.24 23.50 -2.73
N GLY A 252 7.87 23.36 -3.88
CA GLY A 252 7.98 24.43 -4.88
C GLY A 252 6.62 24.93 -5.39
N LYS A 253 5.62 24.05 -5.49
CA LYS A 253 4.23 24.46 -5.78
C LYS A 253 3.60 25.23 -4.63
N VAL A 254 3.74 24.72 -3.40
CA VAL A 254 3.23 25.38 -2.19
C VAL A 254 3.83 26.78 -2.01
N ASP A 255 5.14 26.93 -2.20
CA ASP A 255 5.84 28.22 -2.06
C ASP A 255 5.32 29.28 -3.05
N LYS A 256 4.77 28.86 -4.20
CA LYS A 256 4.14 29.73 -5.21
C LYS A 256 2.64 29.93 -4.99
N GLY A 257 2.04 29.25 -4.01
CA GLY A 257 0.59 29.21 -3.82
C GLY A 257 -0.14 28.40 -4.90
N GLU A 258 0.56 27.48 -5.57
CA GLU A 258 0.02 26.65 -6.65
C GLU A 258 -0.40 25.27 -6.11
N GLY A 259 -1.49 24.73 -6.68
CA GLY A 259 -1.92 23.36 -6.47
C GLY A 259 -1.47 22.42 -7.59
N HIS A 260 -1.84 21.15 -7.48
CA HIS A 260 -1.80 20.19 -8.58
C HIS A 260 -2.78 20.60 -9.69
N LEU A 261 -4.02 20.90 -9.29
CA LEU A 261 -5.04 21.41 -10.20
C LEU A 261 -5.03 22.95 -10.27
N PRO A 262 -5.34 23.54 -11.43
CA PRO A 262 -5.57 24.99 -11.53
C PRO A 262 -6.68 25.49 -10.60
N GLU A 263 -7.70 24.66 -10.38
CA GLU A 263 -8.82 24.95 -9.48
C GLU A 263 -9.20 23.68 -8.69
N GLU A 264 -8.70 23.55 -7.46
CA GLU A 264 -9.16 22.52 -6.52
C GLU A 264 -10.50 22.93 -5.91
N LYS A 265 -11.57 22.19 -6.22
CA LYS A 265 -12.94 22.46 -5.76
C LYS A 265 -13.33 21.63 -4.56
N TYR A 266 -12.92 20.36 -4.53
CA TYR A 266 -13.31 19.40 -3.49
C TYR A 266 -12.15 18.54 -3.05
N ARG A 267 -12.11 18.19 -1.77
CA ARG A 267 -11.11 17.30 -1.17
C ARG A 267 -11.77 16.01 -0.72
N LEU A 268 -11.30 14.89 -1.25
CA LEU A 268 -11.79 13.56 -0.94
C LEU A 268 -10.76 12.80 -0.10
N VAL A 269 -11.23 12.06 0.90
CA VAL A 269 -10.42 11.09 1.62
C VAL A 269 -10.96 9.69 1.43
N TRP A 270 -10.07 8.75 1.18
CA TRP A 270 -10.41 7.34 0.98
C TRP A 270 -10.13 6.57 2.26
N ILE A 271 -11.20 6.04 2.83
CA ILE A 271 -11.15 5.17 3.99
C ILE A 271 -11.14 3.75 3.43
N TYR A 272 -10.10 3.02 3.77
CA TYR A 272 -9.77 1.71 3.23
C TYR A 272 -8.98 1.70 1.92
N GLY A 273 -9.51 1.12 0.83
CA GLY A 273 -8.73 0.71 -0.33
C GLY A 273 -9.07 1.45 -1.63
N ALA A 274 -8.11 1.44 -2.57
CA ALA A 274 -8.28 2.01 -3.90
C ALA A 274 -8.83 0.99 -4.90
N VAL A 275 -9.61 1.46 -5.87
CA VAL A 275 -10.16 0.65 -6.96
C VAL A 275 -9.04 0.26 -7.92
N THR A 276 -8.29 -0.78 -7.55
CA THR A 276 -6.99 -1.10 -8.15
C THR A 276 -7.13 -1.54 -9.61
N PHE A 277 -8.24 -2.19 -9.95
CA PHE A 277 -8.56 -2.54 -11.34
C PHE A 277 -8.92 -1.33 -12.24
N ASP A 278 -9.23 -0.15 -11.69
CA ASP A 278 -9.47 1.10 -12.44
C ASP A 278 -8.96 2.34 -11.67
N MET A 279 -7.64 2.51 -11.64
CA MET A 279 -7.00 3.71 -11.08
C MET A 279 -7.34 5.00 -11.86
N GLY A 280 -7.93 4.88 -13.07
CA GLY A 280 -8.37 6.03 -13.86
C GLY A 280 -9.49 6.84 -13.19
N ILE A 281 -10.17 6.28 -12.19
CA ILE A 281 -11.21 6.95 -11.40
C ILE A 281 -10.67 8.22 -10.71
N PHE A 282 -9.43 8.21 -10.24
CA PHE A 282 -8.83 9.38 -9.56
C PHE A 282 -8.67 10.57 -10.51
N ASN A 283 -8.13 10.33 -11.71
CA ASN A 283 -7.99 11.36 -12.75
C ASN A 283 -9.36 11.83 -13.27
N TRP A 284 -10.34 10.93 -13.31
CA TRP A 284 -11.71 11.26 -13.69
C TRP A 284 -12.37 12.20 -12.66
N LEU A 285 -12.22 11.93 -11.36
CA LEU A 285 -12.71 12.82 -10.30
C LEU A 285 -12.07 14.21 -10.37
N GLU A 286 -10.76 14.28 -10.61
CA GLU A 286 -10.04 15.55 -10.79
C GLU A 286 -10.58 16.32 -11.99
N ARG A 287 -10.74 15.67 -13.15
CA ARG A 287 -11.16 16.31 -14.40
C ARG A 287 -12.61 16.78 -14.38
N GLU A 288 -13.54 15.92 -13.94
CA GLU A 288 -14.98 16.22 -14.01
C GLU A 288 -15.43 17.16 -12.89
N TYR A 289 -14.80 17.08 -11.71
CA TYR A 289 -15.28 17.76 -10.51
C TYR A 289 -14.28 18.73 -9.88
N GLY A 290 -13.01 18.74 -10.30
CA GLY A 290 -11.95 19.42 -9.54
C GLY A 290 -11.77 18.81 -8.15
N ALA A 291 -12.06 17.51 -8.01
CA ALA A 291 -12.02 16.80 -6.75
C ALA A 291 -10.70 16.05 -6.58
N VAL A 292 -9.85 16.48 -5.64
CA VAL A 292 -8.55 15.87 -5.36
C VAL A 292 -8.69 14.86 -4.22
N SER A 293 -8.21 13.63 -4.43
CA SER A 293 -8.08 12.64 -3.37
C SER A 293 -6.79 12.94 -2.58
N VAL A 294 -6.94 13.55 -1.42
CA VAL A 294 -5.82 14.16 -0.68
C VAL A 294 -5.17 13.21 0.32
N SER A 295 -5.91 12.18 0.74
CA SER A 295 -5.35 11.11 1.56
C SER A 295 -6.14 9.81 1.41
N HIS A 296 -5.46 8.71 1.74
CA HIS A 296 -5.94 7.35 1.63
C HIS A 296 -5.45 6.57 2.84
N MET A 297 -6.32 5.83 3.52
CA MET A 297 -5.98 5.14 4.77
C MET A 297 -4.80 4.18 4.59
N ASN A 298 -4.81 3.36 3.54
CA ASN A 298 -3.71 2.42 3.28
C ASN A 298 -2.41 3.10 2.82
N ASN A 299 -2.44 4.40 2.50
CA ASN A 299 -1.24 5.17 2.14
C ASN A 299 -1.02 6.41 3.03
N ASN A 300 -1.46 6.32 4.29
CA ASN A 300 -1.20 7.32 5.31
C ASN A 300 -0.20 6.79 6.36
N TRP A 301 1.07 6.81 5.98
CA TRP A 301 2.18 6.26 6.74
C TRP A 301 2.60 7.23 7.85
N THR A 302 2.16 6.98 9.08
CA THR A 302 2.32 7.90 10.22
C THR A 302 3.34 7.47 11.26
N MET A 303 4.02 6.34 11.03
CA MET A 303 5.09 5.84 11.88
C MET A 303 6.32 6.76 11.86
N ASN A 304 7.07 6.75 12.96
CA ASN A 304 8.33 7.49 13.07
C ASN A 304 9.51 6.67 12.51
N PRO A 305 10.62 7.33 12.12
CA PRO A 305 11.90 6.67 11.90
C PRO A 305 12.35 5.87 13.15
N VAL A 306 13.17 4.84 12.93
CA VAL A 306 13.79 4.05 14.01
C VAL A 306 14.83 4.90 14.72
N GLU A 307 14.65 5.12 16.03
CA GLU A 307 15.48 6.04 16.82
C GLU A 307 16.90 5.53 17.06
N ASP A 308 17.06 4.30 17.57
CA ASP A 308 18.37 3.70 17.82
C ASP A 308 18.73 2.70 16.72
N ILE A 309 19.63 3.12 15.83
CA ILE A 309 20.24 2.25 14.81
C ILE A 309 21.69 1.85 15.15
N SER A 310 22.15 2.15 16.37
CA SER A 310 23.53 1.86 16.81
C SER A 310 23.72 0.43 17.33
N THR A 311 22.62 -0.24 17.70
CA THR A 311 22.62 -1.62 18.18
C THR A 311 21.57 -2.46 17.44
N LEU A 312 21.78 -3.78 17.37
CA LEU A 312 20.78 -4.68 16.78
C LEU A 312 19.46 -4.66 17.57
N ASP A 313 19.53 -4.61 18.91
CA ASP A 313 18.35 -4.54 19.78
C ASP A 313 17.54 -3.26 19.52
N GLY A 314 18.21 -2.12 19.42
CA GLY A 314 17.59 -0.84 19.07
C GLY A 314 16.88 -0.89 17.71
N ILE A 315 17.55 -1.45 16.69
CA ILE A 315 16.96 -1.63 15.36
C ILE A 315 15.71 -2.51 15.44
N LEU A 316 15.79 -3.68 16.09
CA LEU A 316 14.68 -4.62 16.16
C LEU A 316 13.47 -4.04 16.89
N LYS A 317 13.68 -3.28 17.97
CA LYS A 317 12.59 -2.62 18.72
C LYS A 317 11.95 -1.47 17.94
N GLY A 318 12.76 -0.60 17.32
CA GLY A 318 12.20 0.45 16.49
C GLY A 318 11.50 -0.10 15.25
N TRP A 319 12.03 -1.19 14.66
CA TRP A 319 11.41 -1.85 13.53
C TRP A 319 10.09 -2.53 13.92
N ALA A 320 10.04 -3.19 15.09
CA ALA A 320 8.80 -3.70 15.67
C ALA A 320 7.74 -2.60 15.85
N GLN A 321 8.13 -1.46 16.40
CA GLN A 321 7.24 -0.31 16.54
C GLN A 321 6.78 0.24 15.18
N LYS A 322 7.66 0.26 14.19
CA LYS A 322 7.33 0.66 12.82
C LYS A 322 6.27 -0.26 12.21
N ILE A 323 6.46 -1.57 12.27
CA ILE A 323 5.52 -2.54 11.67
C ILE A 323 4.17 -2.56 12.38
N GLU A 324 4.14 -2.43 13.71
CA GLU A 324 2.88 -2.31 14.48
C GLU A 324 2.07 -1.04 14.15
N ASN A 325 2.74 -0.02 13.60
CA ASN A 325 2.16 1.25 13.19
C ASN A 325 1.97 1.40 11.66
N LEU A 326 2.21 0.34 10.88
CA LEU A 326 1.93 0.35 9.45
C LEU A 326 0.43 0.60 9.18
N PRO A 327 0.09 1.27 8.07
CA PRO A 327 -1.28 1.31 7.59
C PRO A 327 -1.86 -0.10 7.52
N MET A 328 -3.14 -0.25 7.85
CA MET A 328 -3.85 -1.52 8.04
C MET A 328 -3.45 -2.28 9.31
N THR A 329 -2.16 -2.46 9.57
CA THR A 329 -1.69 -3.15 10.78
C THR A 329 -2.12 -2.41 12.04
N LYS A 330 -2.02 -1.09 12.04
CA LYS A 330 -2.46 -0.21 13.14
C LYS A 330 -3.98 -0.08 13.22
N GLU A 331 -4.63 0.21 12.09
CA GLU A 331 -6.05 0.55 12.08
C GLU A 331 -6.95 -0.67 12.25
N CYS A 332 -6.61 -1.80 11.61
CA CYS A 332 -7.36 -3.05 11.72
C CYS A 332 -6.87 -3.93 12.87
N GLY A 333 -5.72 -3.61 13.49
CA GLY A 333 -5.19 -4.32 14.65
C GLY A 333 -5.79 -3.80 15.96
N GLY A 334 -6.56 -4.64 16.65
CA GLY A 334 -7.07 -4.35 17.99
C GLY A 334 -8.50 -3.78 17.99
N PRO A 335 -8.83 -2.86 18.91
CA PRO A 335 -10.19 -2.36 19.07
C PRO A 335 -10.59 -1.41 17.93
N TRP A 336 -11.88 -1.34 17.61
CA TRP A 336 -12.42 -0.58 16.46
C TRP A 336 -12.17 0.93 16.56
N GLU A 337 -11.90 1.45 17.76
CA GLU A 337 -11.48 2.83 17.98
C GLU A 337 -10.24 3.19 17.18
N ASN A 338 -9.31 2.26 16.96
CA ASN A 338 -8.11 2.51 16.15
C ASN A 338 -8.51 2.95 14.73
N TYR A 339 -9.39 2.19 14.09
CA TYR A 339 -9.89 2.48 12.76
C TYR A 339 -10.73 3.77 12.73
N LEU A 340 -11.64 3.94 13.69
CA LEU A 340 -12.51 5.12 13.78
C LEU A 340 -11.69 6.40 13.96
N ASN A 341 -10.71 6.39 14.85
CA ASN A 341 -9.86 7.55 15.13
C ASN A 341 -8.98 7.88 13.93
N ALA A 342 -8.42 6.89 13.24
CA ALA A 342 -7.66 7.10 12.01
C ALA A 342 -8.52 7.68 10.88
N ALA A 343 -9.73 7.15 10.67
CA ALA A 343 -10.67 7.67 9.69
C ALA A 343 -11.08 9.13 9.99
N MET A 344 -11.33 9.45 11.26
CA MET A 344 -11.63 10.82 11.71
C MET A 344 -10.44 11.77 11.53
N ALA A 345 -9.23 11.34 11.88
CA ALA A 345 -8.02 12.13 11.68
C ALA A 345 -7.79 12.45 10.20
N LEU A 346 -7.95 11.46 9.31
CA LEU A 346 -7.89 11.68 7.86
C LEU A 346 -8.88 12.77 7.41
N CYS A 347 -10.13 12.70 7.84
CA CYS A 347 -11.14 13.69 7.46
C CYS A 347 -10.79 15.10 7.97
N LYS A 348 -10.34 15.23 9.23
CA LYS A 348 -10.02 16.51 9.87
C LYS A 348 -8.72 17.12 9.33
N ASP A 349 -7.62 16.37 9.38
CA ASP A 349 -6.28 16.85 9.06
C ASP A 349 -6.16 17.24 7.59
N TYR A 350 -6.84 16.50 6.72
CA TYR A 350 -6.83 16.76 5.28
C TYR A 350 -8.01 17.62 4.81
N LYS A 351 -8.82 18.17 5.72
CA LYS A 351 -9.91 19.11 5.41
C LYS A 351 -10.89 18.54 4.36
N ALA A 352 -11.36 17.31 4.58
CA ALA A 352 -12.19 16.60 3.62
C ALA A 352 -13.55 17.28 3.40
N ASP A 353 -13.94 17.45 2.14
CA ASP A 353 -15.31 17.80 1.74
C ASP A 353 -16.20 16.54 1.64
N GLY A 354 -15.59 15.36 1.45
CA GLY A 354 -16.27 14.07 1.41
C GLY A 354 -15.33 12.91 1.71
N ALA A 355 -15.87 11.85 2.28
CA ALA A 355 -15.14 10.62 2.57
C ALA A 355 -15.74 9.43 1.83
N ILE A 356 -14.89 8.53 1.34
CA ILE A 356 -15.30 7.34 0.60
C ILE A 356 -14.81 6.13 1.38
N PHE A 357 -15.73 5.36 1.94
CA PHE A 357 -15.46 4.03 2.47
C PHE A 357 -15.53 3.02 1.32
N ALA A 358 -14.38 2.73 0.72
CA ALA A 358 -14.25 1.80 -0.39
C ALA A 358 -13.96 0.39 0.15
N GLY A 359 -15.00 -0.29 0.63
CA GLY A 359 -14.87 -1.55 1.34
C GLY A 359 -14.60 -2.73 0.41
N HIS A 360 -13.47 -3.41 0.60
CA HIS A 360 -13.23 -4.71 -0.06
C HIS A 360 -14.15 -5.77 0.54
N MET A 361 -14.94 -6.45 -0.29
CA MET A 361 -15.97 -7.41 0.16
C MET A 361 -15.43 -8.52 1.08
N ALA A 362 -14.20 -9.00 0.84
CA ALA A 362 -13.62 -10.07 1.65
C ALA A 362 -13.06 -9.57 3.00
N CYS A 363 -12.96 -8.26 3.21
CA CYS A 363 -12.45 -7.67 4.45
C CYS A 363 -13.56 -7.49 5.48
N LYS A 364 -13.98 -8.62 6.05
CA LYS A 364 -15.11 -8.75 6.97
C LYS A 364 -15.01 -7.84 8.20
N SER A 365 -13.81 -7.68 8.77
CA SER A 365 -13.57 -6.79 9.92
C SER A 365 -13.92 -5.34 9.62
N ASN A 366 -13.58 -4.85 8.43
CA ASN A 366 -13.88 -3.47 8.03
C ASN A 366 -15.37 -3.29 7.73
N TRP A 367 -16.02 -4.28 7.13
CA TRP A 367 -17.47 -4.25 6.94
C TRP A 367 -18.26 -4.23 8.25
N ALA A 368 -17.76 -4.92 9.29
CA ALA A 368 -18.39 -4.92 10.60
C ALA A 368 -18.49 -3.51 11.22
N ILE A 369 -17.59 -2.60 10.84
CA ILE A 369 -17.51 -1.24 11.41
C ILE A 369 -17.92 -0.13 10.43
N ALA A 370 -18.27 -0.46 9.17
CA ALA A 370 -18.53 0.53 8.11
C ALA A 370 -19.62 1.56 8.49
N LYS A 371 -20.67 1.12 9.20
CA LYS A 371 -21.72 2.03 9.71
C LYS A 371 -21.18 2.94 10.80
N MET A 372 -20.40 2.41 11.75
CA MET A 372 -19.82 3.20 12.85
C MET A 372 -18.87 4.27 12.32
N VAL A 373 -18.05 3.92 11.31
CA VAL A 373 -17.17 4.86 10.61
C VAL A 373 -17.99 5.98 9.98
N LYS A 374 -19.02 5.62 9.21
CA LYS A 374 -19.89 6.59 8.54
C LYS A 374 -20.57 7.53 9.54
N ASP A 375 -21.28 6.97 10.53
CA ASP A 375 -22.05 7.74 11.50
C ASP A 375 -21.13 8.69 12.26
N ARG A 376 -19.96 8.22 12.73
CA ARG A 376 -19.01 9.05 13.47
C ARG A 376 -18.47 10.22 12.65
N ILE A 377 -18.10 9.99 11.38
CA ILE A 377 -17.60 11.05 10.50
C ILE A 377 -18.69 12.08 10.20
N GLN A 378 -19.92 11.63 9.97
CA GLN A 378 -21.04 12.53 9.72
C GLN A 378 -21.40 13.35 10.96
N ASP A 379 -21.49 12.71 12.12
CA ASP A 379 -21.94 13.35 13.37
C ASP A 379 -20.87 14.29 13.95
N GLU A 380 -19.59 13.91 13.92
CA GLU A 380 -18.52 14.69 14.57
C GLU A 380 -17.76 15.63 13.62
N ALA A 381 -17.64 15.29 12.33
CA ALA A 381 -16.94 16.14 11.35
C ALA A 381 -17.89 16.79 10.34
N GLY A 382 -19.16 16.39 10.29
CA GLY A 382 -20.10 16.87 9.28
C GLY A 382 -19.72 16.45 7.86
N VAL A 383 -18.79 15.52 7.67
CA VAL A 383 -18.31 15.13 6.34
C VAL A 383 -19.25 14.06 5.78
N PRO A 384 -19.87 14.23 4.61
CA PRO A 384 -20.68 13.18 4.01
C PRO A 384 -19.81 11.98 3.65
N VAL A 385 -20.35 10.77 3.84
CA VAL A 385 -19.63 9.51 3.61
C VAL A 385 -20.38 8.64 2.60
N LEU A 386 -19.68 8.22 1.54
CA LEU A 386 -20.13 7.19 0.60
C LEU A 386 -19.56 5.84 1.00
N ASN A 387 -20.42 4.85 1.24
CA ASN A 387 -19.99 3.46 1.37
C ASN A 387 -20.13 2.78 0.01
N ILE A 388 -19.03 2.26 -0.52
CA ILE A 388 -19.00 1.46 -1.74
C ILE A 388 -18.63 0.03 -1.36
N GLN A 389 -19.52 -0.91 -1.65
CA GLN A 389 -19.18 -2.33 -1.60
C GLN A 389 -18.56 -2.73 -2.93
N LEU A 390 -17.32 -3.21 -2.90
CA LEU A 390 -16.58 -3.59 -4.11
C LEU A 390 -15.56 -4.69 -3.82
N ASP A 391 -15.01 -5.28 -4.88
CA ASP A 391 -13.74 -5.99 -4.81
C ASP A 391 -12.66 -5.05 -5.35
N LEU A 392 -11.54 -4.86 -4.62
CA LEU A 392 -10.53 -3.87 -5.02
C LEU A 392 -9.81 -4.29 -6.31
N PHE A 393 -9.83 -5.59 -6.62
CA PHE A 393 -9.05 -6.21 -7.68
C PHE A 393 -9.91 -6.87 -8.77
N ASP A 394 -11.18 -7.20 -8.47
CA ASP A 394 -12.10 -7.87 -9.38
C ASP A 394 -13.28 -6.96 -9.82
N PRO A 395 -13.32 -6.51 -11.08
CA PRO A 395 -14.39 -5.64 -11.57
C PRO A 395 -15.75 -6.33 -11.71
N ARG A 396 -15.82 -7.66 -11.61
CA ARG A 396 -17.07 -8.45 -11.79
C ARG A 396 -18.03 -8.28 -10.61
N ILE A 397 -17.51 -7.92 -9.45
CA ILE A 397 -18.31 -7.67 -8.23
C ILE A 397 -18.98 -6.31 -8.31
N THR A 398 -18.23 -5.27 -8.68
CA THR A 398 -18.77 -3.92 -8.88
C THR A 398 -17.95 -3.25 -9.97
N SER A 399 -18.58 -3.01 -11.12
CA SER A 399 -17.90 -2.47 -12.29
C SER A 399 -17.44 -1.02 -12.08
N ALA A 400 -16.40 -0.62 -12.82
CA ALA A 400 -15.93 0.77 -12.85
C ALA A 400 -17.05 1.76 -13.17
N GLU A 401 -17.95 1.41 -14.09
CA GLU A 401 -19.10 2.23 -14.48
C GLU A 401 -20.09 2.41 -13.32
N THR A 402 -20.35 1.34 -12.58
CA THR A 402 -21.21 1.38 -11.38
C THR A 402 -20.60 2.27 -10.32
N ILE A 403 -19.29 2.12 -10.05
CA ILE A 403 -18.56 2.96 -9.10
C ILE A 403 -18.60 4.44 -9.52
N LYS A 404 -18.37 4.76 -10.79
CA LYS A 404 -18.48 6.13 -11.33
C LYS A 404 -19.90 6.68 -11.16
N GLY A 405 -20.94 5.87 -11.37
CA GLY A 405 -22.32 6.25 -11.12
C GLY A 405 -22.59 6.60 -9.65
N MET A 406 -22.07 5.81 -8.71
CA MET A 406 -22.17 6.09 -7.27
C MET A 406 -21.42 7.38 -6.88
N LEU A 407 -20.22 7.57 -7.42
CA LEU A 407 -19.42 8.77 -7.20
C LEU A 407 -20.09 10.01 -7.78
N ASN A 408 -20.71 9.94 -8.97
CA ASN A 408 -21.48 11.06 -9.55
C ASN A 408 -22.58 11.56 -8.61
N ASN A 409 -23.37 10.62 -8.09
CA ASN A 409 -24.44 10.94 -7.15
C ASN A 409 -23.87 11.54 -5.86
N PHE A 410 -22.77 10.98 -5.35
CA PHE A 410 -22.12 11.47 -4.14
C PHE A 410 -21.52 12.87 -4.30
N MET A 411 -20.90 13.15 -5.45
CA MET A 411 -20.39 14.49 -5.76
C MET A 411 -21.52 15.52 -5.76
N THR A 412 -22.71 15.18 -6.26
CA THR A 412 -23.89 16.05 -6.19
C THR A 412 -24.22 16.41 -4.73
N THR A 413 -24.22 15.43 -3.82
CA THR A 413 -24.42 15.66 -2.38
C THR A 413 -23.33 16.55 -1.77
N ILE A 414 -22.05 16.35 -2.13
CA ILE A 414 -20.95 17.21 -1.65
C ILE A 414 -21.15 18.66 -2.13
N MET A 415 -21.50 18.84 -3.41
CA MET A 415 -21.73 20.16 -4.00
C MET A 415 -22.88 20.91 -3.31
N GLU A 416 -23.98 20.22 -2.98
CA GLU A 416 -25.12 20.79 -2.25
C GLU A 416 -24.75 21.16 -0.81
N ASN A 417 -24.03 20.28 -0.11
CA ASN A 417 -23.56 20.54 1.25
C ASN A 417 -22.62 21.74 1.31
N LYS A 418 -21.72 21.89 0.33
CA LYS A 418 -20.78 23.03 0.28
C LYS A 418 -21.51 24.35 0.00
N LYS A 419 -22.51 24.34 -0.88
CA LYS A 419 -23.38 25.52 -1.11
C LYS A 419 -24.16 25.91 0.14
N GLY A 420 -24.67 24.93 0.89
CA GLY A 420 -25.43 25.16 2.14
C GLY A 420 -24.58 25.71 3.29
N ARG A 421 -23.25 25.53 3.26
CA ARG A 421 -22.32 26.03 4.29
C ARG A 421 -21.93 27.50 4.11
N GLY A 422 -22.20 28.10 2.95
CA GLY A 422 -21.88 29.50 2.64
C GLY A 422 -20.37 29.75 2.52
N SER A 423 -19.97 30.49 1.49
CA SER A 423 -18.62 31.06 1.42
C SER A 423 -18.36 31.89 2.70
N PRO A 424 -17.17 31.80 3.34
CA PRO A 424 -16.79 32.81 4.30
C PRO A 424 -16.81 34.16 3.55
N CYS A 425 -17.58 35.11 4.06
CA CYS A 425 -17.63 36.47 3.53
C CYS A 425 -16.28 37.17 3.73
#